data_AF-A0A1G1NWW3-F1
#
_entry.id   AF-A0A1G1NWW3-F1
#
_cell.length_a   1.000
_cell.length_b   1.000
_cell.length_c   1.000
_cell.angle_alpha   90.00
_cell.angle_beta   90.00
_cell.angle_gamma   90.00
#
_symmetry.space_group_name_H-M   'P 1'
#
loop_
_entity.id
_entity.type
_entity.pdbx_description
1 polymer ?
#
loop_
_entity_poly.entity_id
_entity_poly.type
_entity_poly.pdbx_seq_one_letter_code
_entity_poly.pdbx_strand_id
1 'polypeptide(L)'
;MLENAKTFPIIMEIVKIIVGVVVALIGWFGIPEIITRYVQLRQKIRIKTKAEKLNEQLKKGIDKKYLRAPPAFTVFNELQDLLWYAKDVIKNKEFLQEQLNKIIRNLYKTGMNEFIQELRAKFQNDFEFSVESWANIAIANINLYRLDGMSEYREYCLEACKESIKRQGNYGTPRALILIIHMIDYERKKQINKDDAQNMINEVNSGDDTMVSYDTYNYLLITKKIHEWEKYIDHLFNLYPSEMDKMKNRYEKYKSTMELKSKNTITH
;
A
#
# COMPACT_ATOMS: atom_id res chain seq x y z
N MET A 1 35.86 30.11 63.76
CA MET A 1 36.05 28.83 63.03
C MET A 1 35.32 27.61 63.67
N LEU A 2 34.49 27.76 64.71
CA LEU A 2 33.82 26.63 65.38
C LEU A 2 32.30 26.49 65.09
N GLU A 3 31.67 27.42 64.35
CA GLU A 3 30.24 27.33 64.00
C GLU A 3 29.92 26.37 62.84
N ASN A 4 30.89 26.08 61.97
CA ASN A 4 30.68 25.19 60.82
C ASN A 4 30.65 23.69 61.19
N ALA A 5 31.05 23.32 62.41
CA ALA A 5 31.08 21.92 62.84
C ALA A 5 29.70 21.36 63.22
N LYS A 6 28.74 22.22 63.59
CA LYS A 6 27.38 21.80 64.00
C LYS A 6 26.38 21.72 62.84
N THR A 7 26.62 22.43 61.74
CA THR A 7 25.74 22.43 60.55
C THR A 7 25.99 21.26 59.62
N PHE A 8 27.21 20.72 59.59
CA PHE A 8 27.58 19.58 58.75
C PHE A 8 26.72 18.31 58.95
N PRO A 9 26.45 17.82 60.19
CA PRO A 9 25.63 16.63 60.38
C PRO A 9 24.17 16.83 59.93
N ILE A 10 23.62 18.04 60.08
CA ILE A 10 22.25 18.37 59.65
C ILE A 10 22.15 18.41 58.12
N ILE A 11 23.13 19.00 57.44
CA ILE A 11 23.20 19.01 55.98
C ILE A 11 23.34 17.58 55.43
N MET A 12 24.14 16.73 56.10
CA MET A 12 24.30 15.33 55.72
C MET A 12 23.02 14.50 55.88
N GLU A 13 22.19 14.76 56.89
CA GLU A 13 20.88 14.13 57.02
C GLU A 13 19.90 14.58 55.92
N ILE A 14 19.85 15.88 55.63
CA ILE A 14 18.98 16.42 54.57
C ILE A 14 19.38 15.83 53.21
N VAL A 15 20.68 15.72 52.92
CA VAL A 15 21.17 15.09 51.68
C VAL A 15 20.77 13.61 51.60
N LYS A 16 20.87 12.86 52.71
CA LYS A 16 20.44 11.45 52.74
C LYS A 16 18.94 11.29 52.49
N ILE A 17 18.11 12.19 53.04
CA ILE A 17 16.66 12.17 52.82
C ILE A 17 16.33 12.52 51.36
N ILE A 18 16.97 13.56 50.79
CA ILE A 18 16.77 13.95 49.39
C ILE A 18 17.20 12.82 48.44
N VAL A 19 18.37 12.20 48.67
CA VAL A 19 18.84 11.06 47.87
C VAL A 19 17.91 9.86 48.02
N GLY A 20 17.44 9.57 49.25
CA GLY A 20 16.47 8.50 49.50
C GLY A 20 15.14 8.72 48.79
N VAL A 21 14.62 9.95 48.80
CA VAL A 21 13.38 10.33 48.11
C VAL A 21 13.56 10.31 46.60
N VAL A 22 14.70 10.76 46.05
CA VAL A 22 14.98 10.70 44.61
C VAL A 22 15.14 9.26 44.12
N VAL A 23 15.83 8.41 44.88
CA VAL A 23 15.96 6.97 44.56
C VAL A 23 14.61 6.27 44.69
N ALA A 24 13.81 6.60 45.70
CA ALA A 24 12.45 6.09 45.85
C ALA A 24 11.56 6.56 44.69
N LEU A 25 11.61 7.83 44.27
CA LEU A 25 10.82 8.36 43.16
C LEU A 25 11.23 7.75 41.80
N ILE A 26 12.53 7.52 41.57
CA ILE A 26 13.01 6.80 40.38
C ILE A 26 12.51 5.35 40.40
N GLY A 27 12.57 4.70 41.58
CA GLY A 27 12.06 3.34 41.79
C GLY A 27 10.54 3.20 41.65
N TRP A 28 9.78 4.20 42.12
CA TRP A 28 8.32 4.17 42.18
C TRP A 28 7.64 4.67 40.89
N PHE A 29 8.22 5.66 40.21
CA PHE A 29 7.59 6.30 39.04
C PHE A 29 8.31 6.02 37.71
N GLY A 30 9.61 5.76 37.69
CA GLY A 30 10.38 5.65 36.44
C GLY A 30 10.63 4.23 35.94
N ILE A 31 10.95 3.29 36.85
CA ILE A 31 11.39 1.94 36.47
C ILE A 31 10.29 1.11 35.79
N PRO A 32 9.03 1.08 36.26
CA PRO A 32 7.97 0.31 35.59
C PRO A 32 7.67 0.82 34.18
N GLU A 33 7.70 2.14 33.98
CA GLU A 33 7.42 2.76 32.68
C GLU A 33 8.60 2.58 31.70
N ILE A 34 9.84 2.70 32.19
CA ILE A 34 11.06 2.42 31.41
C ILE A 34 11.14 0.93 31.04
N ILE A 35 10.83 0.02 31.97
CA ILE A 35 10.76 -1.42 31.69
C ILE A 35 9.65 -1.71 30.67
N THR A 36 8.47 -1.11 30.82
CA THR A 36 7.37 -1.28 29.87
C THR A 36 7.75 -0.76 28.49
N ARG A 37 8.34 0.42 28.39
CA ARG A 37 8.86 0.98 27.13
C ARG A 37 9.97 0.11 26.54
N TYR A 38 10.89 -0.40 27.36
CA TYR A 38 11.95 -1.31 26.93
C TYR A 38 11.41 -2.65 26.42
N VAL A 39 10.41 -3.23 27.10
CA VAL A 39 9.72 -4.46 26.67
C VAL A 39 8.98 -4.22 25.36
N GLN A 40 8.24 -3.12 25.24
CA GLN A 40 7.57 -2.72 23.99
C GLN A 40 8.57 -2.52 22.86
N LEU A 41 9.71 -1.86 23.12
CA LEU A 41 10.76 -1.63 22.13
C LEU A 41 11.38 -2.97 21.67
N ARG A 42 11.68 -3.87 22.62
CA ARG A 42 12.23 -5.20 22.33
C ARG A 42 11.25 -6.07 21.55
N GLN A 43 9.95 -6.02 21.89
CA GLN A 43 8.89 -6.68 21.13
C GLN A 43 8.75 -6.08 19.73
N LYS A 44 8.78 -4.75 19.60
CA LYS A 44 8.76 -4.05 18.31
C LYS A 44 9.94 -4.46 17.43
N ILE A 45 11.15 -4.53 17.98
CA ILE A 45 12.34 -5.02 17.28
C ILE A 45 12.15 -6.49 16.87
N ARG A 46 11.70 -7.37 17.77
CA ARG A 46 11.49 -8.80 17.47
C ARG A 46 10.46 -9.01 16.36
N ILE A 47 9.35 -8.29 16.41
CA ILE A 47 8.28 -8.36 15.41
C ILE A 47 8.77 -7.80 14.08
N LYS A 48 9.47 -6.64 14.09
CA LYS A 48 10.10 -6.07 12.91
C LYS A 48 11.07 -7.06 12.26
N THR A 49 11.97 -7.66 13.03
CA THR A 49 12.91 -8.67 12.52
C THR A 49 12.19 -9.92 11.99
N LYS A 50 11.12 -10.38 12.65
CA LYS A 50 10.35 -11.53 12.16
C LYS A 50 9.63 -11.18 10.85
N ALA A 51 8.98 -10.03 10.77
CA ALA A 51 8.32 -9.52 9.55
C ALA A 51 9.30 -9.33 8.40
N GLU A 52 10.49 -8.77 8.66
CA GLU A 52 11.56 -8.61 7.67
C GLU A 52 12.06 -9.96 7.16
N LYS A 53 12.31 -10.93 8.05
CA LYS A 53 12.69 -12.29 7.66
C LYS A 53 11.61 -12.97 6.82
N LEU A 54 10.34 -12.80 7.20
CA LEU A 54 9.23 -13.40 6.48
C LEU A 54 9.05 -12.77 5.08
N ASN A 55 9.20 -11.45 4.99
CA ASN A 55 9.23 -10.72 3.71
C ASN A 55 10.42 -11.15 2.83
N GLU A 56 11.58 -11.40 3.42
CA GLU A 56 12.75 -11.91 2.70
C GLU A 56 12.52 -13.35 2.22
N GLN A 57 11.89 -14.19 3.04
CA GLN A 57 11.50 -15.55 2.64
C GLN A 57 10.47 -15.54 1.51
N LEU A 58 9.46 -14.66 1.58
CA LEU A 58 8.54 -14.41 0.47
C LEU A 58 9.35 -14.09 -0.78
N LYS A 59 10.20 -13.06 -0.73
CA LYS A 59 11.03 -12.62 -1.86
C LYS A 59 11.91 -13.75 -2.43
N LYS A 60 12.55 -14.56 -1.60
CA LYS A 60 13.35 -15.72 -2.03
C LYS A 60 12.50 -16.83 -2.65
N GLY A 61 11.26 -16.99 -2.18
CA GLY A 61 10.26 -17.86 -2.80
C GLY A 61 9.81 -17.37 -4.18
N ILE A 62 9.88 -16.06 -4.45
CA ILE A 62 9.57 -15.45 -5.77
C ILE A 62 10.64 -15.79 -6.81
N ASP A 63 11.92 -15.72 -6.44
CA ASP A 63 13.04 -15.97 -7.37
C ASP A 63 13.13 -17.43 -7.84
N LYS A 64 12.57 -18.36 -7.05
CA LYS A 64 12.41 -19.75 -7.46
C LYS A 64 11.02 -19.91 -8.08
N LYS A 65 10.97 -20.19 -9.38
CA LYS A 65 9.79 -20.35 -10.28
C LYS A 65 8.73 -21.42 -9.86
N TYR A 66 8.37 -21.49 -8.58
CA TYR A 66 7.52 -22.49 -7.96
C TYR A 66 6.36 -21.82 -7.19
N LEU A 67 5.44 -21.21 -7.92
CA LEU A 67 4.14 -20.73 -7.43
C LEU A 67 3.13 -21.89 -7.27
N ARG A 68 3.60 -23.04 -6.81
CA ARG A 68 2.78 -24.19 -6.42
C ARG A 68 3.40 -24.82 -5.18
N ALA A 69 3.34 -24.12 -4.04
CA ALA A 69 3.84 -24.73 -2.81
C ALA A 69 3.14 -24.20 -1.54
N PRO A 70 2.81 -25.10 -0.58
CA PRO A 70 2.38 -24.83 0.80
C PRO A 70 3.15 -23.74 1.60
N PRO A 71 4.45 -23.45 1.36
CA PRO A 71 5.19 -22.44 2.12
C PRO A 71 4.64 -21.02 2.01
N ALA A 72 4.05 -20.65 0.86
CA ALA A 72 3.45 -19.31 0.70
C ALA A 72 2.22 -19.12 1.60
N PHE A 73 1.39 -20.16 1.71
CA PHE A 73 0.23 -20.18 2.60
C PHE A 73 0.65 -20.17 4.07
N THR A 74 1.64 -20.97 4.45
CA THR A 74 2.18 -20.98 5.81
C THR A 74 2.77 -19.62 6.19
N VAL A 75 3.56 -19.03 5.29
CA VAL A 75 4.13 -17.69 5.49
C VAL A 75 3.03 -16.64 5.59
N PHE A 76 1.99 -16.73 4.76
CA PHE A 76 0.87 -15.82 4.84
C PHE A 76 0.10 -15.92 6.17
N ASN A 77 -0.18 -17.13 6.66
CA ASN A 77 -0.84 -17.33 7.95
C ASN A 77 0.02 -16.79 9.11
N GLU A 78 1.32 -17.10 9.11
CA GLU A 78 2.24 -16.56 10.12
C GLU A 78 2.31 -15.04 10.12
N LEU A 79 2.22 -14.42 8.94
CA LEU A 79 2.20 -12.99 8.76
C LEU A 79 0.89 -12.37 9.25
N GLN A 80 -0.25 -13.00 8.95
CA GLN A 80 -1.55 -12.58 9.45
C GLN A 80 -1.61 -12.64 10.98
N ASP A 81 -1.15 -13.74 11.57
CA ASP A 81 -1.11 -13.92 13.02
C ASP A 81 -0.19 -12.91 13.67
N LEU A 82 0.95 -12.61 13.04
CA LEU A 82 1.87 -11.59 13.49
C LEU A 82 1.26 -10.19 13.41
N LEU A 83 0.56 -9.84 12.33
CA LEU A 83 -0.12 -8.55 12.19
C LEU A 83 -1.26 -8.41 13.21
N TRP A 84 -2.01 -9.48 13.45
CA TRP A 84 -3.08 -9.50 14.44
C TRP A 84 -2.51 -9.34 15.86
N TYR A 85 -1.51 -10.15 16.23
CA TYR A 85 -0.82 -10.02 17.51
C TYR A 85 -0.20 -8.63 17.68
N ALA A 86 0.40 -8.08 16.61
CA ALA A 86 1.03 -6.78 16.67
C ALA A 86 0.02 -5.63 16.75
N LYS A 87 -1.21 -5.79 16.24
CA LYS A 87 -2.34 -4.86 16.46
C LYS A 87 -2.65 -4.73 17.95
N ASP A 88 -2.74 -5.85 18.65
CA ASP A 88 -3.12 -5.86 20.06
C ASP A 88 -1.97 -5.44 20.99
N VAL A 89 -0.73 -5.77 20.63
CA VAL A 89 0.43 -5.59 21.51
C VAL A 89 1.25 -4.32 21.24
N ILE A 90 1.52 -3.99 19.98
CA ILE A 90 2.39 -2.84 19.66
C ILE A 90 1.60 -1.52 19.75
N LYS A 91 0.29 -1.53 19.48
CA LYS A 91 -0.58 -0.33 19.40
C LYS A 91 0.01 0.80 18.52
N ASN A 92 0.95 0.49 17.62
CA ASN A 92 1.57 1.45 16.72
C ASN A 92 0.98 1.26 15.32
N LYS A 93 -0.09 2.01 15.06
CA LYS A 93 -0.89 1.91 13.83
C LYS A 93 -0.06 2.16 12.57
N GLU A 94 0.82 3.15 12.60
CA GLU A 94 1.67 3.53 11.47
C GLU A 94 2.64 2.42 11.05
N PHE A 95 3.31 1.79 12.02
CA PHE A 95 4.23 0.67 11.73
C PHE A 95 3.49 -0.51 11.08
N LEU A 96 2.31 -0.86 11.62
CA LEU A 96 1.50 -1.96 11.08
C LEU A 96 1.00 -1.66 9.68
N GLN A 97 0.55 -0.43 9.45
CA GLN A 97 0.15 0.06 8.13
C GLN A 97 1.30 -0.03 7.13
N GLU A 98 2.52 0.36 7.51
CA GLU A 98 3.70 0.24 6.66
C GLU A 98 4.01 -1.22 6.31
N GLN A 99 3.96 -2.13 7.29
CA GLN A 99 4.17 -3.56 7.04
C GLN A 99 3.10 -4.13 6.11
N LEU A 100 1.83 -3.79 6.36
CA LEU A 100 0.71 -4.25 5.57
C LEU A 100 0.81 -3.80 4.10
N ASN A 101 1.20 -2.55 3.85
CA ASN A 101 1.46 -2.05 2.49
C ASN A 101 2.59 -2.82 1.80
N LYS A 102 3.69 -3.14 2.51
CA LYS A 102 4.79 -3.96 1.97
C LYS A 102 4.34 -5.36 1.60
N ILE A 103 3.49 -5.95 2.43
CA ILE A 103 2.93 -7.28 2.23
C ILE A 103 2.05 -7.32 0.99
N ILE A 104 1.11 -6.39 0.85
CA ILE A 104 0.25 -6.28 -0.34
C ILE A 104 1.10 -6.14 -1.61
N ARG A 105 2.14 -5.29 -1.59
CA ARG A 105 3.07 -5.14 -2.71
C ARG A 105 3.76 -6.45 -3.07
N ASN A 106 4.17 -7.26 -2.09
CA ASN A 106 4.83 -8.55 -2.32
C ASN A 106 3.86 -9.61 -2.85
N LEU A 107 2.63 -9.68 -2.31
CA LEU A 107 1.59 -10.57 -2.82
C LEU A 107 1.21 -10.21 -4.26
N TYR A 108 1.15 -8.92 -4.58
CA TYR A 108 0.88 -8.46 -5.94
C TYR A 108 1.96 -8.97 -6.92
N LYS A 109 3.24 -8.83 -6.56
CA LYS A 109 4.36 -9.32 -7.38
C LYS A 109 4.34 -10.84 -7.60
N THR A 110 3.63 -11.59 -6.76
CA THR A 110 3.51 -13.06 -6.87
C THR A 110 2.20 -13.50 -7.50
N GLY A 111 1.29 -12.59 -7.84
CA GLY A 111 -0.03 -12.94 -8.39
C GLY A 111 -0.96 -13.62 -7.37
N MET A 112 -0.69 -13.46 -6.08
CA MET A 112 -1.48 -14.01 -4.96
C MET A 112 -2.74 -13.16 -4.70
N ASN A 113 -3.65 -13.14 -5.68
CA ASN A 113 -4.78 -12.20 -5.71
C ASN A 113 -5.79 -12.44 -4.58
N GLU A 114 -6.09 -13.69 -4.26
CA GLU A 114 -7.03 -14.11 -3.22
C GLU A 114 -6.56 -13.63 -1.84
N PHE A 115 -5.27 -13.81 -1.56
CA PHE A 115 -4.64 -13.38 -0.31
C PHE A 115 -4.66 -11.85 -0.13
N ILE A 116 -4.55 -11.09 -1.22
CA ILE A 116 -4.71 -9.63 -1.17
C ILE A 116 -6.14 -9.27 -0.75
N GLN A 117 -7.16 -9.98 -1.24
CA GLN A 117 -8.55 -9.73 -0.83
C GLN A 117 -8.81 -10.08 0.62
N GLU A 118 -8.26 -11.19 1.12
CA GLU A 118 -8.37 -11.55 2.53
C GLU A 118 -7.75 -10.48 3.44
N LEU A 119 -6.57 -9.96 3.10
CA LEU A 119 -5.93 -8.88 3.85
C LEU A 119 -6.76 -7.60 3.80
N ARG A 120 -7.30 -7.24 2.62
CA ARG A 120 -8.20 -6.09 2.48
C ARG A 120 -9.40 -6.23 3.42
N ALA A 121 -10.16 -7.31 3.29
CA ALA A 121 -11.36 -7.54 4.08
C ALA A 121 -11.08 -7.51 5.60
N LYS A 122 -9.96 -8.09 6.03
CA LYS A 122 -9.57 -8.17 7.44
C LYS A 122 -9.10 -6.83 8.03
N PHE A 123 -8.41 -6.00 7.25
CA PHE A 123 -7.68 -4.84 7.78
C PHE A 123 -8.14 -3.47 7.28
N GLN A 124 -8.98 -3.38 6.25
CA GLN A 124 -9.41 -2.11 5.65
C GLN A 124 -10.11 -1.15 6.63
N ASN A 125 -10.79 -1.68 7.64
CA ASN A 125 -11.50 -0.87 8.65
C ASN A 125 -10.56 -0.36 9.75
N ASP A 126 -9.40 -0.99 9.91
CA ASP A 126 -8.46 -0.69 11.00
C ASP A 126 -7.29 0.17 10.53
N PHE A 127 -6.87 0.02 9.28
CA PHE A 127 -5.66 0.61 8.73
C PHE A 127 -5.92 1.33 7.40
N GLU A 128 -5.16 2.38 7.15
CA GLU A 128 -5.25 3.12 5.89
C GLU A 128 -4.25 2.57 4.87
N PHE A 129 -4.73 1.93 3.81
CA PHE A 129 -3.84 1.50 2.73
C PHE A 129 -3.25 2.69 1.96
N SER A 130 -2.01 2.54 1.50
CA SER A 130 -1.39 3.51 0.61
C SER A 130 -2.10 3.55 -0.75
N VAL A 131 -1.90 4.64 -1.51
CA VAL A 131 -2.35 4.78 -2.91
C VAL A 131 -1.99 3.53 -3.73
N GLU A 132 -0.72 3.12 -3.68
CA GLU A 132 -0.22 1.93 -4.38
C GLU A 132 -0.89 0.64 -3.90
N SER A 133 -1.15 0.50 -2.60
CA SER A 133 -1.79 -0.71 -2.07
C SER A 133 -3.24 -0.82 -2.52
N TRP A 134 -3.98 0.30 -2.55
CA TRP A 134 -5.31 0.33 -3.15
C TRP A 134 -5.29 -0.01 -4.65
N ALA A 135 -4.34 0.51 -5.41
CA ALA A 135 -4.17 0.11 -6.81
C ALA A 135 -3.84 -1.39 -6.96
N ASN A 136 -2.97 -1.94 -6.11
CA ASN A 136 -2.65 -3.37 -6.12
C ASN A 136 -3.87 -4.24 -5.75
N ILE A 137 -4.69 -3.80 -4.79
CA ILE A 137 -5.98 -4.46 -4.44
C ILE A 137 -6.94 -4.43 -5.64
N ALA A 138 -7.00 -3.30 -6.37
CA ALA A 138 -7.80 -3.19 -7.58
C ALA A 138 -7.31 -4.18 -8.65
N ILE A 139 -6.00 -4.24 -8.90
CA ILE A 139 -5.42 -5.19 -9.87
C ILE A 139 -5.72 -6.65 -9.47
N ALA A 140 -5.60 -6.98 -8.18
CA ALA A 140 -5.93 -8.31 -7.70
C ALA A 140 -7.41 -8.66 -7.95
N ASN A 141 -8.33 -7.73 -7.68
CA ASN A 141 -9.76 -7.95 -7.90
C ASN A 141 -10.14 -8.03 -9.37
N ILE A 142 -9.58 -7.20 -10.26
CA ILE A 142 -9.89 -7.30 -11.70
C ILE A 142 -9.39 -8.64 -12.27
N ASN A 143 -8.26 -9.16 -11.76
CA ASN A 143 -7.76 -10.48 -12.13
C ASN A 143 -8.77 -11.57 -11.76
N LEU A 144 -9.27 -11.55 -10.52
CA LEU A 144 -10.28 -12.49 -10.03
C LEU A 144 -11.62 -12.33 -10.78
N TYR A 145 -12.06 -11.10 -11.03
CA TYR A 145 -13.28 -10.83 -11.78
C TYR A 145 -13.19 -11.35 -13.23
N ARG A 146 -12.05 -11.16 -13.89
CA ARG A 146 -11.81 -11.69 -15.24
C ARG A 146 -11.97 -13.21 -15.27
N LEU A 147 -11.40 -13.91 -14.29
CA LEU A 147 -11.40 -15.37 -14.20
C LEU A 147 -12.80 -15.92 -13.87
N ASP A 148 -13.38 -15.47 -12.75
CA ASP A 148 -14.55 -16.12 -12.16
C ASP A 148 -15.87 -15.43 -12.56
N GLY A 149 -15.81 -14.16 -12.98
CA GLY A 149 -16.99 -13.38 -13.35
C GLY A 149 -17.90 -12.98 -12.20
N MET A 150 -17.48 -13.21 -10.95
CA MET A 150 -18.24 -12.84 -9.75
C MET A 150 -18.34 -11.33 -9.59
N SER A 151 -19.55 -10.81 -9.46
CA SER A 151 -19.83 -9.37 -9.34
C SER A 151 -19.16 -8.73 -8.13
N GLU A 152 -18.91 -9.48 -7.06
CA GLU A 152 -18.25 -9.00 -5.86
C GLU A 152 -16.83 -8.51 -6.17
N TYR A 153 -16.06 -9.26 -6.96
CA TYR A 153 -14.71 -8.84 -7.36
C TYR A 153 -14.73 -7.59 -8.25
N ARG A 154 -15.76 -7.42 -9.08
CA ARG A 154 -15.96 -6.18 -9.83
C ARG A 154 -16.15 -4.99 -8.88
N GLU A 155 -17.07 -5.11 -7.93
CA GLU A 155 -17.36 -4.03 -6.98
C GLU A 155 -16.13 -3.69 -6.12
N TYR A 156 -15.43 -4.70 -5.62
CA TYR A 156 -14.20 -4.51 -4.85
C TYR A 156 -13.08 -3.85 -5.66
N CYS A 157 -12.97 -4.16 -6.95
CA CYS A 157 -12.03 -3.45 -7.82
C CYS A 157 -12.42 -1.99 -7.97
N LEU A 158 -13.70 -1.68 -8.22
CA LEU A 158 -14.18 -0.31 -8.39
C LEU A 158 -14.01 0.51 -7.10
N GLU A 159 -14.31 -0.08 -5.95
CA GLU A 159 -14.07 0.51 -4.62
C GLU A 159 -12.59 0.84 -4.42
N ALA A 160 -11.70 -0.13 -4.67
CA ALA A 160 -10.26 0.07 -4.54
C ALA A 160 -9.73 1.14 -5.53
N CYS A 161 -10.28 1.22 -6.75
CA CYS A 161 -9.94 2.28 -7.69
C CYS A 161 -10.35 3.66 -7.14
N LYS A 162 -11.57 3.78 -6.61
CA LYS A 162 -12.07 5.03 -6.00
C LYS A 162 -11.21 5.46 -4.82
N GLU A 163 -10.87 4.54 -3.92
CA GLU A 163 -10.03 4.83 -2.76
C GLU A 163 -8.59 5.23 -3.15
N SER A 164 -8.06 4.66 -4.24
CA SER A 164 -6.77 5.06 -4.79
C SER A 164 -6.82 6.46 -5.41
N ILE A 165 -7.85 6.76 -6.21
CA ILE A 165 -8.04 8.07 -6.86
C ILE A 165 -8.28 9.16 -5.82
N LYS A 166 -9.09 8.88 -4.79
CA LYS A 166 -9.37 9.82 -3.69
C LYS A 166 -8.10 10.28 -2.99
N ARG A 167 -7.11 9.39 -2.83
CA ARG A 167 -5.83 9.69 -2.20
C ARG A 167 -4.85 10.39 -3.13
N GLN A 168 -4.88 10.06 -4.41
CA GLN A 168 -4.06 10.70 -5.42
C GLN A 168 -4.87 10.89 -6.71
N GLY A 169 -5.48 12.08 -6.86
CA GLY A 169 -6.43 12.36 -7.94
C GLY A 169 -5.83 12.24 -9.34
N ASN A 170 -4.52 12.45 -9.46
CA ASN A 170 -3.78 12.35 -10.70
C ASN A 170 -3.17 10.96 -10.99
N TYR A 171 -3.52 9.94 -10.21
CA TYR A 171 -3.01 8.59 -10.44
C TYR A 171 -3.80 7.87 -11.54
N GLY A 172 -3.15 7.60 -12.67
CA GLY A 172 -3.83 7.07 -13.87
C GLY A 172 -4.13 5.57 -13.85
N THR A 173 -3.36 4.75 -13.12
CA THR A 173 -3.54 3.30 -13.10
C THR A 173 -4.96 2.86 -12.69
N PRO A 174 -5.56 3.35 -11.58
CA PRO A 174 -6.95 3.05 -11.24
C PRO A 174 -7.96 3.39 -12.33
N ARG A 175 -7.73 4.46 -13.11
CA ARG A 175 -8.63 4.88 -14.20
C ARG A 175 -8.57 3.91 -15.37
N ALA A 176 -7.37 3.44 -15.72
CA ALA A 176 -7.19 2.40 -16.71
C ALA A 176 -7.92 1.11 -16.31
N LEU A 177 -7.85 0.71 -15.03
CA LEU A 177 -8.55 -0.46 -14.51
C LEU A 177 -10.08 -0.33 -14.63
N ILE A 178 -10.65 0.84 -14.34
CA ILE A 178 -12.09 1.10 -14.53
C ILE A 178 -12.48 0.92 -16.01
N LEU A 179 -11.69 1.46 -16.94
CA LEU A 179 -11.93 1.28 -18.38
C LEU A 179 -11.88 -0.21 -18.77
N ILE A 180 -10.92 -0.97 -18.25
CA ILE A 180 -10.82 -2.41 -18.51
C ILE A 180 -12.04 -3.15 -17.93
N ILE A 181 -12.53 -2.79 -16.74
CA ILE A 181 -13.75 -3.37 -16.17
C ILE A 181 -14.94 -3.17 -17.10
N HIS A 182 -15.12 -1.96 -17.64
CA HIS A 182 -16.21 -1.71 -18.58
C HIS A 182 -16.10 -2.58 -19.84
N MET A 183 -14.89 -2.89 -20.29
CA MET A 183 -14.68 -3.78 -21.44
C MET A 183 -14.91 -5.26 -21.09
N ILE A 184 -14.59 -5.69 -19.87
CA ILE A 184 -14.97 -7.02 -19.36
C ILE A 184 -16.49 -7.15 -19.30
N ASP A 185 -17.17 -6.15 -18.74
CA ASP A 185 -18.63 -6.09 -18.64
C ASP A 185 -19.28 -6.13 -20.03
N TYR A 186 -18.74 -5.36 -20.98
CA TYR A 186 -19.21 -5.37 -22.36
C TYR A 186 -19.09 -6.75 -22.99
N GLU A 187 -17.93 -7.40 -22.83
CA GLU A 187 -17.73 -8.72 -23.44
C GLU A 187 -18.75 -9.74 -22.90
N ARG A 188 -19.02 -9.69 -21.59
CA ARG A 188 -19.91 -10.62 -20.89
C ARG A 188 -21.39 -10.37 -21.16
N LYS A 189 -21.85 -9.11 -21.09
CA LYS A 189 -23.28 -8.77 -21.14
C LYS A 189 -23.76 -8.32 -22.52
N LYS A 190 -22.84 -7.98 -23.44
CA LYS A 190 -23.12 -7.41 -24.78
C LYS A 190 -23.98 -6.14 -24.79
N GLN A 191 -24.33 -5.61 -23.62
CA GLN A 191 -25.02 -4.33 -23.41
C GLN A 191 -24.10 -3.48 -22.53
N ILE A 192 -23.57 -2.40 -23.09
CA ILE A 192 -22.75 -1.45 -22.33
C ILE A 192 -23.67 -0.38 -21.76
N ASN A 193 -23.35 0.11 -20.57
CA ASN A 193 -23.53 1.53 -20.32
C ASN A 193 -22.38 2.29 -21.02
N LYS A 194 -22.46 2.49 -22.35
CA LYS A 194 -21.40 3.15 -23.16
C LYS A 194 -21.00 4.48 -22.53
N ASP A 195 -21.96 5.12 -21.90
CA ASP A 195 -21.83 6.43 -21.29
C ASP A 195 -20.83 6.41 -20.13
N ASP A 196 -20.76 5.36 -19.32
CA ASP A 196 -19.82 5.32 -18.18
C ASP A 196 -18.36 5.25 -18.63
N ALA A 197 -18.06 4.40 -19.62
CA ALA A 197 -16.71 4.27 -20.16
C ALA A 197 -16.30 5.56 -20.88
N GLN A 198 -17.19 6.11 -21.71
CA GLN A 198 -16.98 7.39 -22.38
C GLN A 198 -16.72 8.53 -21.38
N ASN A 199 -17.52 8.62 -20.31
CA ASN A 199 -17.38 9.63 -19.27
C ASN A 199 -16.02 9.53 -18.58
N MET A 200 -15.58 8.31 -18.21
CA MET A 200 -14.26 8.10 -17.63
C MET A 200 -13.13 8.49 -18.61
N ILE A 201 -13.24 8.19 -19.90
CA ILE A 201 -12.25 8.62 -20.89
C ILE A 201 -12.22 10.15 -21.00
N ASN A 202 -13.39 10.78 -21.02
CA ASN A 202 -13.50 12.24 -21.04
C ASN A 202 -12.85 12.87 -19.80
N GLU A 203 -13.09 12.33 -18.61
CA GLU A 203 -12.45 12.76 -17.35
C GLU A 203 -10.91 12.66 -17.43
N VAL A 204 -10.38 11.56 -17.98
CA VAL A 204 -8.93 11.38 -18.17
C VAL A 204 -8.36 12.40 -19.16
N ASN A 205 -9.16 12.82 -20.15
CA ASN A 205 -8.74 13.73 -21.21
C ASN A 205 -8.97 15.22 -20.88
N SER A 206 -9.86 15.54 -19.93
CA SER A 206 -10.33 16.91 -19.66
C SER A 206 -9.44 17.71 -18.71
N GLY A 207 -8.54 17.07 -17.95
CA GLY A 207 -7.66 17.77 -17.01
C GLY A 207 -6.58 18.61 -17.71
N ASP A 208 -6.05 19.62 -17.02
CA ASP A 208 -4.84 20.33 -17.48
C ASP A 208 -3.59 19.47 -17.28
N ASP A 209 -3.61 18.60 -16.28
CA ASP A 209 -2.53 17.67 -15.97
C ASP A 209 -2.46 16.54 -17.03
N THR A 210 -1.41 16.54 -17.84
CA THR A 210 -1.16 15.48 -18.82
C THR A 210 -0.61 14.21 -18.18
N MET A 211 -0.22 14.23 -16.90
CA MET A 211 0.26 13.06 -16.16
C MET A 211 -0.82 11.98 -16.03
N VAL A 212 -2.08 12.36 -15.80
CA VAL A 212 -3.18 11.39 -15.67
C VAL A 212 -3.39 10.61 -16.97
N SER A 213 -3.45 11.33 -18.09
CA SER A 213 -3.58 10.70 -19.41
C SER A 213 -2.35 9.86 -19.75
N TYR A 214 -1.16 10.34 -19.38
CA TYR A 214 0.09 9.61 -19.56
C TYR A 214 0.06 8.27 -18.79
N ASP A 215 -0.20 8.29 -17.49
CA ASP A 215 -0.21 7.08 -16.65
C ASP A 215 -1.30 6.10 -17.08
N THR A 216 -2.51 6.61 -17.36
CA THR A 216 -3.65 5.81 -17.81
C THR A 216 -3.32 5.10 -19.12
N TYR A 217 -2.89 5.86 -20.13
CA TYR A 217 -2.58 5.33 -21.46
C TYR A 217 -1.39 4.35 -21.42
N ASN A 218 -0.34 4.70 -20.69
CA ASN A 218 0.83 3.83 -20.51
C ASN A 218 0.44 2.49 -19.87
N TYR A 219 -0.41 2.51 -18.84
CA TYR A 219 -0.88 1.28 -18.21
C TYR A 219 -1.70 0.40 -19.18
N LEU A 220 -2.58 1.00 -19.99
CA LEU A 220 -3.32 0.27 -21.03
C LEU A 220 -2.37 -0.37 -22.06
N LEU A 221 -1.33 0.35 -22.50
CA LEU A 221 -0.34 -0.20 -23.44
C LEU A 221 0.50 -1.33 -22.86
N ILE A 222 0.92 -1.22 -21.59
CA ILE A 222 1.65 -2.30 -20.89
C ILE A 222 0.74 -3.51 -20.76
N THR A 223 -0.51 -3.30 -20.34
CA THR A 223 -1.49 -4.37 -20.11
C THR A 223 -1.88 -5.06 -21.42
N LYS A 224 -1.98 -4.32 -22.53
CA LYS A 224 -2.26 -4.88 -23.86
C LYS A 224 -1.23 -5.92 -24.31
N LYS A 225 0.02 -5.85 -23.84
CA LYS A 225 1.07 -6.84 -24.16
C LYS A 225 0.86 -8.19 -23.45
N ILE A 226 -0.09 -8.26 -22.53
CA ILE A 226 -0.44 -9.49 -21.81
C ILE A 226 -1.63 -10.12 -22.53
N HIS A 227 -1.43 -11.33 -23.08
CA HIS A 227 -2.36 -11.99 -23.98
C HIS A 227 -3.79 -12.08 -23.43
N GLU A 228 -3.93 -12.36 -22.14
CA GLU A 228 -5.22 -12.48 -21.45
C GLU A 228 -6.03 -11.18 -21.39
N TRP A 229 -5.38 -10.04 -21.60
CA TRP A 229 -5.98 -8.71 -21.49
C TRP A 229 -6.14 -8.01 -22.83
N GLU A 230 -5.35 -8.38 -23.84
CA GLU A 230 -5.29 -7.75 -25.16
C GLU A 230 -6.67 -7.47 -25.74
N LYS A 231 -7.56 -8.47 -25.76
CA LYS A 231 -8.92 -8.35 -26.30
C LYS A 231 -9.76 -7.23 -25.65
N TYR A 232 -9.63 -7.02 -24.34
CA TYR A 232 -10.41 -5.99 -23.64
C TYR A 232 -9.89 -4.60 -24.01
N ILE A 233 -8.57 -4.47 -24.14
CA ILE A 233 -7.95 -3.22 -24.57
C ILE A 233 -8.33 -2.95 -26.02
N ASP A 234 -8.29 -3.94 -26.91
CA ASP A 234 -8.70 -3.77 -28.30
C ASP A 234 -10.15 -3.33 -28.43
N HIS A 235 -11.07 -3.88 -27.64
CA HIS A 235 -12.44 -3.39 -27.59
C HIS A 235 -12.51 -1.91 -27.21
N LEU A 236 -11.71 -1.45 -26.24
CA LEU A 236 -11.67 -0.04 -25.85
C LEU A 236 -11.24 0.86 -27.00
N PHE A 237 -10.16 0.51 -27.70
CA PHE A 237 -9.64 1.28 -28.83
C PHE A 237 -10.58 1.27 -30.04
N ASN A 238 -11.28 0.16 -30.27
CA ASN A 238 -12.22 0.04 -31.39
C ASN A 238 -13.54 0.77 -31.13
N LEU A 239 -14.01 0.81 -29.88
CA LEU A 239 -15.27 1.47 -29.51
C LEU A 239 -15.13 2.98 -29.36
N TYR A 240 -13.96 3.47 -28.92
CA TYR A 240 -13.73 4.89 -28.63
C TYR A 240 -12.47 5.43 -29.34
N PRO A 241 -12.34 5.26 -30.67
CA PRO A 241 -11.10 5.55 -31.37
C PRO A 241 -10.66 7.02 -31.24
N SER A 242 -11.60 7.96 -31.39
CA SER A 242 -11.31 9.39 -31.32
C SER A 242 -10.86 9.84 -29.93
N GLU A 243 -11.45 9.28 -28.88
CA GLU A 243 -11.11 9.60 -27.50
C GLU A 243 -9.79 8.97 -27.07
N MET A 244 -9.51 7.76 -27.55
CA MET A 244 -8.23 7.11 -27.31
C MET A 244 -7.08 7.82 -28.04
N ASP A 245 -7.33 8.35 -29.24
CA ASP A 245 -6.37 9.22 -29.95
C ASP A 245 -6.08 10.52 -29.19
N LYS A 246 -7.11 11.15 -28.60
CA LYS A 246 -6.90 12.30 -27.71
C LYS A 246 -6.03 11.94 -26.50
N MET A 247 -6.27 10.80 -25.87
CA MET A 247 -5.49 10.33 -24.73
C MET A 247 -4.03 10.06 -25.13
N LYS A 248 -3.81 9.43 -26.29
CA LYS A 248 -2.48 9.18 -26.88
C LYS A 248 -1.72 10.48 -27.12
N ASN A 249 -2.35 11.48 -27.71
CA ASN A 249 -1.72 12.78 -27.97
C ASN A 249 -1.25 13.47 -26.67
N ARG A 250 -2.05 13.35 -25.60
CA ARG A 250 -1.68 13.87 -24.28
C ARG A 250 -0.53 13.09 -23.64
N TYR A 251 -0.54 11.76 -23.78
CA TYR A 251 0.56 10.88 -23.36
C TYR A 251 1.89 11.30 -24.03
N GLU A 252 1.91 11.46 -25.36
CA GLU A 252 3.14 11.85 -26.08
C GLU A 252 3.62 13.25 -25.66
N LYS A 253 2.70 14.20 -25.48
CA LYS A 253 3.03 15.56 -25.01
C LYS A 253 3.74 15.54 -23.64
N TYR A 254 3.23 14.75 -22.69
CA TYR A 254 3.88 14.60 -21.38
C TYR A 254 5.26 13.96 -21.51
N LYS A 255 5.37 12.87 -22.28
CA LYS A 255 6.63 12.16 -22.50
C LYS A 255 7.72 13.07 -23.06
N SER A 256 7.42 13.85 -24.11
CA SER A 256 8.37 14.82 -24.68
C SER A 256 8.80 15.89 -23.67
N THR A 257 7.87 16.34 -22.81
CA THR A 257 8.18 17.32 -21.76
C THR A 257 9.17 16.75 -20.73
N MET A 258 9.03 15.48 -20.35
CA MET A 258 9.92 14.81 -19.41
C MET A 258 11.32 14.59 -20.00
N GLU A 259 11.41 14.19 -21.27
CA GLU A 259 12.70 14.02 -21.98
C GLU A 259 13.48 15.33 -22.12
N LEU A 260 12.79 16.46 -22.32
CA LEU A 260 13.42 17.78 -22.33
C LEU A 260 13.97 18.17 -20.96
N LYS A 261 13.19 17.95 -19.89
CA LYS A 261 13.63 18.22 -18.52
C LYS A 261 14.86 17.40 -18.14
N SER A 262 14.90 16.11 -18.46
CA SER A 262 16.03 15.24 -18.13
C SER A 262 17.32 15.67 -18.85
N LYS A 263 17.24 16.18 -20.07
CA LYS A 263 18.40 16.70 -20.81
C LYS A 263 18.96 17.97 -20.18
N ASN A 264 18.10 18.87 -19.71
CA ASN A 264 18.52 20.14 -19.12
C ASN A 264 19.15 19.99 -17.72
N THR A 265 18.77 18.95 -16.95
CA THR A 265 19.36 18.66 -15.63
C THR A 265 20.80 18.15 -15.70
N ILE A 266 21.25 17.63 -16.85
CA ILE A 266 22.63 17.11 -17.02
C ILE A 266 23.63 18.22 -17.37
N THR A 267 23.15 19.39 -17.79
CA THR A 267 23.96 20.54 -18.21
C THR A 267 24.23 21.58 -17.11
N HIS A 268 23.89 21.29 -15.85
CA HIS A 268 24.15 22.14 -14.69
C HIS A 268 24.85 21.35 -13.58
#